data_AF-A0A934AV80-F1
#
_entry.id   AF-A0A934AV80-F1
#
_cell.length_a   1.000
_cell.length_b   1.000
_cell.length_c   1.000
_cell.angle_alpha   90.00
_cell.angle_beta   90.00
_cell.angle_gamma   90.00
#
_symmetry.space_group_name_H-M   'P 1'
#
loop_
_entity.id
_entity.type
_entity.pdbx_description
1 polymer ?
#
loop_
_entity_poly.entity_id
_entity_poly.type
_entity_poly.pdbx_seq_one_letter_code
_entity_poly.pdbx_strand_id
1 'polypeptide(L)' 'MQATLQKQAKKAIDNLPEDKLRVVLDFMGYLQAKEKIPNALTRATFRKTDAGKDLVRCKNVDDMFKKLGI' A
#
# COMPACT_ATOMS: atom_id res chain seq x y z
N MET A 1 20.92 -10.02 -4.16
CA MET A 1 19.62 -10.59 -3.74
C MET A 1 18.47 -10.25 -4.69
N GLN A 2 18.23 -8.96 -5.03
CA GLN A 2 17.15 -8.54 -5.95
C GLN A 2 17.21 -9.16 -7.36
N ALA A 3 18.40 -9.16 -7.99
CA ALA A 3 18.60 -9.73 -9.32
C ALA A 3 18.31 -11.24 -9.38
N THR A 4 18.55 -11.96 -8.28
CA THR A 4 18.29 -13.39 -8.16
C THR A 4 16.79 -13.69 -8.08
N LEU A 5 16.06 -12.88 -7.30
CA LEU A 5 14.62 -13.03 -7.12
C LEU A 5 13.85 -12.71 -8.43
N GLN A 6 14.24 -11.65 -9.14
CA GLN A 6 13.65 -11.30 -10.43
C GLN A 6 13.85 -12.41 -11.47
N LYS A 7 15.06 -12.99 -11.52
CA LYS A 7 15.37 -14.11 -12.42
C LYS A 7 14.56 -15.36 -12.12
N GLN A 8 14.35 -15.67 -10.83
CA GLN A 8 13.52 -16.80 -10.40
C GLN A 8 12.04 -16.57 -10.71
N ALA A 9 11.53 -15.36 -10.46
CA ALA A 9 10.15 -15.00 -10.77
C ALA A 9 9.88 -15.09 -12.28
N LYS A 10 10.77 -14.56 -13.13
CA LYS A 10 10.64 -14.67 -14.59
C LYS A 10 10.59 -16.13 -15.04
N LYS A 11 11.53 -16.95 -14.55
CA LYS A 11 11.56 -18.39 -14.91
C LYS A 11 10.27 -19.12 -14.47
N ALA A 12 9.69 -18.76 -13.32
CA ALA A 12 8.43 -19.34 -12.89
C ALA A 12 7.26 -18.93 -13.81
N ILE A 13 7.20 -17.65 -14.21
CA ILE A 13 6.19 -17.12 -15.14
C ILE A 13 6.30 -17.76 -16.52
N ASP A 14 7.51 -17.88 -17.07
CA ASP A 14 7.74 -18.46 -18.40
C ASP A 14 7.29 -19.94 -18.49
N ASN A 15 7.17 -20.65 -17.35
CA ASN A 15 6.75 -22.05 -17.29
C ASN A 15 5.28 -22.24 -16.89
N LEU A 16 4.50 -21.17 -16.75
CA LEU A 16 3.08 -21.26 -16.42
C LEU A 16 2.24 -21.64 -17.65
N PRO A 17 1.34 -22.63 -17.54
CA PRO A 17 0.34 -22.93 -18.56
C PRO A 17 -0.53 -21.72 -18.90
N GLU A 18 -0.94 -21.59 -20.15
CA GLU A 18 -1.64 -20.41 -20.68
C GLU A 18 -2.99 -20.15 -20.01
N ASP A 19 -3.71 -21.21 -19.63
CA ASP A 19 -4.95 -21.16 -18.85
C ASP A 19 -4.74 -20.57 -17.45
N LYS A 20 -3.56 -20.81 -16.85
CA LYS A 20 -3.19 -20.25 -15.54
C LYS A 20 -2.67 -18.82 -15.64
N LEU A 21 -2.04 -18.44 -16.75
CA LEU A 21 -1.59 -17.06 -16.98
C LEU A 21 -2.76 -16.06 -16.91
N ARG A 22 -3.92 -16.43 -17.47
CA ARG A 22 -5.12 -15.60 -17.39
C ARG A 22 -5.59 -15.36 -15.96
N VAL A 23 -5.62 -16.41 -15.14
CA VAL A 23 -5.96 -16.33 -13.71
C VAL A 23 -4.97 -15.44 -12.95
N VAL A 24 -3.68 -15.51 -13.28
CA VAL A 24 -2.66 -14.66 -12.67
C VAL A 24 -2.86 -13.19 -13.05
N LEU A 25 -3.16 -12.88 -14.32
CA LEU A 25 -3.43 -11.51 -14.77
C LEU A 25 -4.68 -10.92 -14.08
N ASP A 26 -5.76 -11.69 -13.99
CA ASP A 26 -6.97 -11.29 -13.28
C ASP A 26 -6.69 -11.04 -11.79
N PHE A 27 -5.89 -11.90 -11.15
CA PHE A 27 -5.48 -11.75 -9.77
C PHE A 27 -4.56 -10.53 -9.56
N MET A 28 -3.64 -10.24 -10.47
CA MET A 28 -2.78 -9.05 -10.42
C MET A 28 -3.60 -7.77 -10.57
N GLY A 29 -4.57 -7.74 -11.48
CA GLY A 29 -5.52 -6.64 -11.61
C GLY A 29 -6.34 -6.44 -10.33
N TYR A 30 -6.82 -7.53 -9.74
CA TYR A 30 -7.48 -7.49 -8.43
C TYR A 30 -6.57 -6.93 -7.33
N LEU A 31 -5.30 -7.36 -7.25
CA LEU A 31 -4.35 -6.84 -6.25
C LEU A 31 -4.02 -5.36 -6.46
N GLN A 32 -3.98 -4.88 -7.70
CA GLN A 32 -3.79 -3.46 -8.00
C GLN A 32 -5.00 -2.61 -7.58
N ALA A 33 -6.21 -3.16 -7.74
CA ALA A 33 -7.45 -2.53 -7.30
C ALA A 33 -7.71 -2.70 -5.79
N LYS A 34 -7.12 -3.71 -5.15
CA LYS A 34 -7.34 -4.04 -3.75
C LYS A 34 -6.71 -2.99 -2.85
N GLU A 35 -7.50 -2.50 -1.90
CA GLU A 35 -7.02 -1.58 -0.88
C GLU A 35 -5.79 -2.15 -0.16
N LYS A 36 -4.71 -1.36 -0.15
CA LYS A 36 -3.48 -1.74 0.53
C LYS A 36 -3.75 -1.79 2.02
N ILE A 37 -3.55 -2.95 2.64
CA ILE A 37 -3.63 -3.10 4.09
C ILE A 37 -2.63 -2.11 4.72
N PRO A 38 -3.08 -1.19 5.58
CA PRO A 38 -2.20 -0.24 6.23
C PRO A 38 -1.07 -0.98 6.95
N ASN A 39 0.17 -0.52 6.82
CA ASN A 39 1.30 -1.15 7.51
C ASN A 39 1.23 -0.94 9.03
N ALA A 40 2.16 -1.51 9.78
CA ALA A 40 2.14 -1.43 11.24
C ALA A 40 2.12 0.02 11.76
N LEU A 41 2.90 0.92 11.14
CA LEU A 41 2.97 2.32 11.51
C LEU A 41 1.64 3.03 11.24
N THR A 42 1.07 2.88 10.03
CA THR A 42 -0.22 3.50 9.69
C THR A 42 -1.34 3.03 10.61
N ARG A 43 -1.40 1.73 10.93
CA ARG A 43 -2.38 1.19 11.89
C ARG A 43 -2.21 1.77 13.29
N ALA A 44 -0.96 1.97 13.74
CA ALA A 44 -0.69 2.58 15.03
C ALA A 44 -1.12 4.05 15.06
N THR A 45 -0.88 4.80 13.98
CA THR A 45 -1.35 6.19 13.83
C THR A 45 -2.87 6.25 13.92
N PHE A 46 -3.61 5.41 13.20
CA PHE A 46 -5.08 5.37 13.28
C PHE A 46 -5.58 5.11 14.70
N ARG A 47 -5.03 4.10 15.40
CA ARG A 47 -5.41 3.81 16.80
C ARG A 47 -5.20 4.99 17.74
N LYS A 48 -4.13 5.77 17.53
CA LYS A 48 -3.86 6.98 18.34
C LYS A 48 -4.88 8.07 18.03
N THR A 49 -5.15 8.33 16.75
CA THR A 49 -6.16 9.27 16.29
C THR A 49 -7.55 8.94 16.84
N ASP A 50 -7.98 7.68 16.75
CA ASP A 50 -9.28 7.21 17.26
C ASP A 50 -9.40 7.38 18.78
N ALA A 51 -8.28 7.24 19.50
CA ALA A 51 -8.19 7.50 20.94
C ALA A 51 -8.04 8.99 21.30
N GLY A 52 -8.11 9.90 20.33
CA GLY A 52 -7.93 11.34 20.54
C GLY A 52 -6.49 11.78 20.85
N LYS A 53 -5.50 10.90 20.62
CA LYS A 53 -4.08 11.15 20.88
C LYS A 53 -3.39 11.66 19.61
N ASP A 54 -2.33 12.45 19.80
CA ASP A 54 -1.48 12.99 18.72
C ASP A 54 -2.26 13.79 17.66
N LEU A 55 -3.41 14.38 18.04
CA LEU A 55 -4.24 15.21 17.17
C LEU A 55 -3.88 16.70 17.33
N VAL A 56 -3.57 17.34 16.21
CA VAL A 56 -3.43 18.81 16.13
C VAL A 56 -4.73 19.40 15.59
N ARG A 57 -5.42 20.19 16.40
CA ARG A 57 -6.65 20.87 15.95
C ARG A 57 -6.32 22.15 15.18
N CYS A 58 -7.03 22.39 14.09
CA CYS A 58 -6.91 23.59 13.27
C CYS A 58 -8.24 24.34 13.24
N LYS A 59 -8.18 25.67 13.23
CA LYS A 59 -9.39 26.52 13.18
C LYS A 59 -10.01 26.55 11.80
N ASN A 60 -9.17 26.55 10.77
CA ASN A 60 -9.54 26.63 9.36
C ASN A 60 -8.37 26.11 8.49
N VAL A 61 -8.54 26.20 7.16
CA VAL A 61 -7.57 25.74 6.17
C VAL A 61 -6.24 26.51 6.26
N ASP A 62 -6.29 27.83 6.45
CA ASP A 62 -5.07 28.66 6.55
C ASP A 62 -4.24 28.29 7.79
N ASP A 63 -4.88 28.07 8.94
CA ASP A 63 -4.23 27.59 10.17
C ASP A 63 -3.63 26.19 10.00
N MET A 64 -4.27 25.33 9.21
CA MET A 64 -3.75 24.00 8.88
C MET A 64 -2.45 24.08 8.09
N PHE A 65 -2.42 24.82 6.98
CA PHE A 65 -1.20 24.96 6.17
C PHE A 65 -0.05 25.58 6.97
N LYS A 66 -0.34 26.63 7.74
CA LYS A 66 0.62 27.25 8.65
C LYS A 66 1.23 26.24 9.64
N LYS A 67 0.43 25.35 10.23
CA LYS A 67 0.90 24.32 11.17
C LYS A 67 1.65 23.17 10.50
N LEU A 68 1.34 22.87 9.23
CA LEU A 68 2.03 21.87 8.42
C LEU A 68 3.38 22.38 7.87
N GLY A 69 3.58 23.70 7.83
CA GLY A 69 4.80 24.31 7.32
C GLY A 69 4.92 24.26 5.79
N ILE A 70 3.78 24.23 5.10
CA ILE A 70 3.67 24.25 3.64
C ILE A 70 2.80 25.42 3.17
#